data_AF-A0A1Q9Y6B2-F1
#
_entry.id   AF-A0A1Q9Y6B2-F1
#
_cell.length_a   1.000
_cell.length_b   1.000
_cell.length_c   1.000
_cell.angle_alpha   90.00
_cell.angle_beta   90.00
_cell.angle_gamma   90.00
#
_symmetry.space_group_name_H-M   'P 1'
#
loop_
_entity.id
_entity.type
_entity.pdbx_description
1 polymer ?
#
loop_
_entity_poly.entity_id
_entity_poly.type
_entity_poly.pdbx_seq_one_letter_code
_entity_poly.pdbx_strand_id
1 'polypeptide(L)'
;MSKRVLLYVLLTVLPVPAALACAPGETQVCLGGCICVPDPNGVLGPMQERAGTITAGALEGWILRSRDSAARQGTLPIPPQIRQQLLPFYAAELLDAVRYKVGDLDELSAARNVMQNPDIQAVTLIDIIVFRDARMAEQDAALWAHELLHVQQYREWGTAGFAARYSRDFNAVEAPAYRRQAEIARLLREQAGQ
;
A
#
# COMPACT_ATOMS: atom_id res chain seq x y z
N MET A 1 69.55 1.84 -3.08
CA MET A 1 68.81 1.21 -4.20
C MET A 1 67.41 0.83 -3.70
N SER A 2 66.40 1.63 -4.05
CA SER A 2 65.01 1.49 -3.59
C SER A 2 64.29 0.31 -4.25
N LYS A 3 63.66 -0.55 -3.44
CA LYS A 3 62.65 -1.51 -3.90
C LYS A 3 61.25 -0.87 -3.78
N ARG A 4 60.59 -0.67 -4.92
CA ARG A 4 59.17 -0.25 -4.99
C ARG A 4 58.30 -1.49 -4.85
N VAL A 5 57.43 -1.52 -3.84
CA VAL A 5 56.35 -2.52 -3.71
C VAL A 5 55.09 -1.88 -4.29
N LEU A 6 54.53 -2.52 -5.33
CA LEU A 6 53.29 -2.09 -5.98
C LEU A 6 52.13 -2.91 -5.38
N LEU A 7 51.23 -2.24 -4.66
CA LEU A 7 50.04 -2.86 -4.08
C LEU A 7 48.89 -2.77 -5.10
N TYR A 8 48.45 -3.90 -5.64
CA TYR A 8 47.25 -3.97 -6.49
C TYR A 8 46.01 -4.08 -5.59
N VAL A 9 45.15 -3.06 -5.61
CA VAL A 9 43.81 -3.10 -5.01
C VAL A 9 42.86 -3.72 -6.05
N LEU A 10 42.35 -4.92 -5.76
CA LEU A 10 41.34 -5.59 -6.57
C LEU A 10 39.96 -5.10 -6.14
N LEU A 11 39.32 -4.28 -6.97
CA LEU A 11 37.96 -3.80 -6.75
C LEU A 11 36.98 -4.90 -7.19
N THR A 12 36.37 -5.60 -6.24
CA THR A 12 35.31 -6.57 -6.53
C THR A 12 33.97 -5.84 -6.69
N VAL A 13 33.52 -5.68 -7.93
CA VAL A 13 32.16 -5.22 -8.24
C VAL A 13 31.21 -6.40 -7.97
N LEU A 14 30.41 -6.30 -6.91
CA LEU A 14 29.30 -7.22 -6.67
C LEU A 14 28.20 -6.96 -7.72
N PRO A 15 27.76 -7.97 -8.49
CA PRO A 15 26.64 -7.79 -9.41
C PRO A 15 25.36 -7.59 -8.61
N VAL A 16 24.73 -6.42 -8.79
CA VAL A 16 23.33 -6.20 -8.39
C VAL A 16 22.48 -7.18 -9.21
N PRO A 17 21.59 -7.99 -8.61
CA PRO A 17 20.73 -8.86 -9.39
C PRO A 17 19.82 -7.97 -10.24
N ALA A 18 20.00 -8.03 -11.56
CA ALA A 18 19.03 -7.50 -12.49
C ALA A 18 17.70 -8.19 -12.20
N ALA A 19 16.61 -7.42 -12.08
CA ALA A 19 15.30 -7.98 -12.31
C ALA A 19 15.39 -8.76 -13.64
N LEU A 20 15.09 -10.06 -13.61
CA LEU A 20 15.20 -10.94 -14.78
C LEU A 20 14.31 -10.38 -15.89
N ALA A 21 14.88 -9.58 -16.78
CA ALA A 21 14.23 -9.14 -18.00
C ALA A 21 14.10 -10.37 -18.91
N CYS A 22 12.95 -10.51 -19.57
CA CYS A 22 12.71 -11.63 -20.49
C CYS A 22 13.66 -11.59 -21.69
N ALA A 23 13.87 -12.75 -22.32
CA ALA A 23 14.76 -12.82 -23.49
C ALA A 23 14.22 -11.95 -24.64
N PRO A 24 15.07 -11.52 -25.59
CA PRO A 24 14.60 -10.80 -26.77
C PRO A 24 13.51 -11.60 -27.51
N GLY A 25 12.38 -10.96 -27.78
CA GLY A 25 11.21 -11.62 -28.38
C GLY A 25 10.29 -12.32 -27.39
N GLU A 26 10.52 -12.17 -26.08
CA GLU A 26 9.63 -12.61 -25.01
C GLU A 26 9.09 -11.40 -24.22
N THR A 27 7.85 -11.53 -23.74
CA THR A 27 7.17 -10.56 -22.88
C THR A 27 6.91 -11.16 -21.50
N GLN A 28 7.10 -10.36 -20.46
CA GLN A 28 6.78 -10.78 -19.09
C GLN A 28 5.28 -10.66 -18.80
N VAL A 29 4.63 -11.78 -18.50
CA VAL A 29 3.20 -11.83 -18.13
C VAL A 29 3.07 -12.15 -16.65
N CYS A 30 2.36 -11.30 -15.89
CA CYS A 30 2.20 -11.44 -14.44
C CYS A 30 0.73 -11.70 -14.06
N LEU A 31 0.44 -12.91 -13.56
CA LEU A 31 -0.87 -13.35 -13.06
C LEU A 31 -0.66 -14.15 -11.77
N GLY A 32 -0.55 -13.48 -10.62
CA GLY A 32 -0.18 -14.11 -9.34
C GLY A 32 1.29 -14.59 -9.25
N GLY A 33 2.05 -14.44 -10.34
CA GLY A 33 3.48 -14.70 -10.52
C GLY A 33 3.86 -14.30 -11.94
N CYS A 34 5.12 -13.94 -12.18
CA CYS A 34 5.57 -13.45 -13.49
C CYS A 34 6.35 -14.53 -14.26
N ILE A 35 5.96 -14.78 -15.51
CA ILE A 35 6.66 -15.69 -16.44
C ILE A 35 7.02 -14.96 -17.73
N CYS A 36 8.07 -15.42 -18.41
CA CYS A 36 8.40 -14.94 -19.75
C CYS A 36 7.71 -15.81 -20.80
N VAL A 37 6.99 -15.17 -21.73
CA VAL A 37 6.23 -15.85 -22.79
C VAL A 37 6.72 -15.33 -24.14
N PRO A 38 6.98 -16.20 -25.14
CA PRO A 38 7.29 -15.75 -26.50
C PRO A 38 6.22 -14.81 -27.05
N ASP A 39 6.66 -13.62 -27.47
CA ASP A 39 5.84 -12.56 -28.06
C ASP A 39 6.45 -12.11 -29.41
N PRO A 40 6.54 -13.01 -30.40
CA PRO A 40 7.25 -12.75 -31.66
C PRO A 40 6.66 -11.58 -32.46
N ASN A 41 5.41 -11.18 -32.18
CA ASN A 41 4.72 -10.07 -32.82
C ASN A 41 4.61 -8.82 -31.92
N GLY A 42 5.13 -8.86 -30.69
CA GLY A 42 5.09 -7.74 -29.74
C GLY A 42 3.68 -7.30 -29.31
N VAL A 43 2.70 -8.22 -29.31
CA VAL A 43 1.28 -7.92 -29.05
C VAL A 43 0.94 -8.06 -27.57
N LEU A 44 1.58 -8.99 -26.86
CA LEU A 44 1.24 -9.32 -25.48
C LEU A 44 1.56 -8.17 -24.53
N GLY A 45 2.70 -7.50 -24.73
CA GLY A 45 3.14 -6.39 -23.86
C GLY A 45 2.14 -5.22 -23.85
N PRO A 46 1.82 -4.62 -25.02
CA PRO A 46 0.84 -3.53 -25.12
C PRO A 46 -0.56 -3.92 -24.64
N MET A 47 -0.96 -5.18 -24.83
CA MET A 47 -2.26 -5.67 -24.35
C MET A 47 -2.32 -5.72 -22.82
N GLN A 48 -1.24 -6.19 -22.17
CA GLN A 48 -1.14 -6.24 -20.72
C GLN A 48 -1.07 -4.85 -20.10
N GLU A 49 -0.34 -3.92 -20.71
CA GLU A 49 -0.29 -2.51 -20.27
C GLU A 49 -1.68 -1.85 -20.33
N ARG A 50 -2.42 -2.08 -21.42
CA ARG A 50 -3.81 -1.61 -21.54
C ARG A 50 -4.72 -2.24 -20.49
N ALA A 51 -4.62 -3.54 -20.27
CA ALA A 51 -5.39 -4.22 -19.22
C ALA A 51 -5.08 -3.65 -17.83
N GLY A 52 -3.79 -3.41 -17.52
CA GLY A 52 -3.36 -2.77 -16.28
C GLY A 52 -3.92 -1.36 -16.11
N THR A 53 -3.94 -0.56 -17.18
CA THR A 53 -4.52 0.79 -17.18
C THR A 53 -6.02 0.78 -16.91
N ILE A 54 -6.76 -0.18 -17.51
CA ILE A 54 -8.20 -0.34 -17.28
C ILE A 54 -8.47 -0.70 -15.81
N THR A 55 -7.75 -1.68 -15.27
CA THR A 55 -7.90 -2.10 -13.87
C THR A 55 -7.59 -0.95 -12.91
N ALA A 56 -6.49 -0.22 -13.16
CA ALA A 56 -6.11 0.94 -12.35
C ALA A 56 -7.18 2.04 -12.39
N GLY A 57 -7.71 2.38 -13.57
CA GLY A 57 -8.78 3.38 -13.70
C GLY A 57 -10.10 2.96 -13.04
N ALA A 58 -10.43 1.67 -13.11
CA ALA A 58 -11.61 1.13 -12.42
C ALA A 58 -11.47 1.23 -10.89
N LEU A 59 -10.30 0.88 -10.35
CA LEU A 59 -9.99 0.99 -8.93
C LEU A 59 -9.99 2.45 -8.46
N GLU A 60 -9.33 3.36 -9.20
CA GLU A 60 -9.35 4.79 -8.89
C GLU A 60 -10.78 5.33 -8.84
N GLY A 61 -11.58 5.05 -9.87
CA GLY A 61 -12.97 5.49 -9.93
C GLY A 61 -13.82 4.93 -8.78
N TRP A 62 -13.56 3.69 -8.35
CA TRP A 62 -14.20 3.12 -7.17
C TRP A 62 -13.79 3.84 -5.90
N ILE A 63 -12.48 4.08 -5.66
CA ILE A 63 -11.97 4.80 -4.48
C ILE A 63 -12.65 6.17 -4.35
N LEU A 64 -12.67 6.95 -5.44
CA LEU A 64 -13.26 8.30 -5.43
C LEU A 64 -14.75 8.28 -5.09
N ARG A 65 -15.53 7.40 -5.75
CA ARG A 65 -16.98 7.29 -5.49
C ARG A 65 -17.28 6.80 -4.08
N SER A 66 -16.53 5.82 -3.59
CA SER A 66 -16.69 5.30 -2.23
C SER A 66 -16.35 6.38 -1.19
N ARG A 67 -15.25 7.11 -1.38
CA ARG A 67 -14.85 8.24 -0.53
C ARG A 67 -15.94 9.30 -0.42
N ASP A 68 -16.52 9.71 -1.55
CA ASP A 68 -17.61 10.69 -1.58
C ASP A 68 -18.89 10.15 -0.93
N SER A 69 -19.18 8.86 -1.09
CA SER A 69 -20.32 8.21 -0.43
C SER A 69 -20.13 8.19 1.08
N ALA A 70 -18.95 7.77 1.56
CA ALA A 70 -18.61 7.75 2.97
C ALA A 70 -18.71 9.15 3.60
N ALA A 71 -18.20 10.17 2.91
CA ALA A 71 -18.31 11.57 3.36
C ALA A 71 -19.77 12.02 3.52
N ARG A 72 -20.65 11.67 2.57
CA ARG A 72 -22.09 12.03 2.63
C ARG A 72 -22.85 11.31 3.74
N GLN A 73 -22.47 10.08 4.06
CA GLN A 73 -23.10 9.28 5.11
C GLN A 73 -22.70 9.74 6.53
N GLY A 74 -21.68 10.59 6.63
CA GLY A 74 -21.16 11.09 7.89
C GLY A 74 -19.94 10.30 8.36
N THR A 75 -19.00 11.03 8.94
CA THR A 75 -17.74 10.50 9.44
C THR A 75 -17.39 11.15 10.77
N LEU A 76 -16.60 10.46 11.58
CA LEU A 76 -16.09 10.92 12.87
C LEU A 76 -14.58 11.21 12.78
N PRO A 77 -14.05 12.14 13.60
CA PRO A 77 -12.60 12.31 13.73
C PRO A 77 -11.97 11.10 14.44
N ILE A 78 -10.65 10.93 14.35
CA ILE A 78 -9.94 9.85 15.08
C ILE A 78 -10.33 9.86 16.58
N PRO A 79 -10.69 8.73 17.19
CA PRO A 79 -11.04 8.67 18.61
C PRO A 79 -9.92 9.26 19.48
N PRO A 80 -10.22 10.08 20.50
CA PRO A 80 -9.21 10.81 21.26
C PRO A 80 -8.09 9.92 21.84
N GLN A 81 -8.44 8.72 22.32
CA GLN A 81 -7.51 7.74 22.88
C GLN A 81 -6.56 7.19 21.81
N ILE A 82 -7.09 6.81 20.65
CA ILE A 82 -6.30 6.38 19.49
C ILE A 82 -5.39 7.51 19.01
N ARG A 83 -5.94 8.73 18.89
CA ARG A 83 -5.16 9.91 18.50
C ARG A 83 -3.99 10.15 19.46
N GLN A 84 -4.22 10.06 20.76
CA GLN A 84 -3.17 10.23 21.77
C GLN A 84 -2.06 9.17 21.64
N GLN A 85 -2.43 7.91 21.42
CA GLN A 85 -1.48 6.81 21.23
C GLN A 85 -0.64 6.98 19.95
N LEU A 86 -1.21 7.60 18.90
CA LEU A 86 -0.56 7.76 17.60
C LEU A 86 0.21 9.08 17.43
N LEU A 87 -0.07 10.08 18.25
CA LEU A 87 0.56 11.40 18.20
C LEU A 87 2.10 11.37 18.27
N PRO A 88 2.76 10.46 19.02
CA PRO A 88 4.22 10.37 19.01
C PRO A 88 4.81 9.90 17.67
N PHE A 89 4.00 9.29 16.80
CA PHE A 89 4.46 8.58 15.61
C PHE A 89 4.06 9.27 14.29
N TYR A 90 3.10 10.18 14.34
CA TYR A 90 2.51 10.85 13.18
C TYR A 90 2.34 12.34 13.45
N ALA A 91 2.48 13.15 12.41
CA ALA A 91 2.22 14.58 12.49
C ALA A 91 0.77 14.86 12.93
N ALA A 92 0.57 15.82 13.82
CA ALA A 92 -0.76 16.18 14.33
C ALA A 92 -1.72 16.55 13.20
N GLU A 93 -1.22 17.26 12.19
CA GLU A 93 -1.98 17.70 11.01
C GLU A 93 -2.46 16.52 10.16
N LEU A 94 -1.71 15.42 10.12
CA LEU A 94 -2.17 14.18 9.47
C LEU A 94 -3.33 13.57 10.26
N LEU A 95 -3.17 13.43 11.57
CA LEU A 95 -4.19 12.83 12.44
C LEU A 95 -5.48 13.67 12.45
N ASP A 96 -5.36 14.98 12.42
CA ASP A 96 -6.50 15.91 12.44
C ASP A 96 -7.24 15.95 11.09
N ALA A 97 -6.55 15.70 9.97
CA ALA A 97 -7.18 15.67 8.66
C ALA A 97 -7.98 14.39 8.38
N VAL A 98 -7.61 13.28 9.03
CA VAL A 98 -8.21 11.96 8.77
C VAL A 98 -9.56 11.83 9.48
N ARG A 99 -10.45 11.09 8.83
CA ARG A 99 -11.79 10.76 9.31
C ARG A 99 -11.97 9.25 9.31
N TYR A 100 -12.91 8.76 10.10
CA TYR A 100 -13.35 7.38 10.00
C TYR A 100 -14.86 7.25 10.00
N LYS A 101 -15.33 6.09 9.53
CA LYS A 101 -16.65 5.57 9.84
C LYS A 101 -16.55 4.08 10.09
N VAL A 102 -17.57 3.53 10.74
CA VAL A 102 -17.80 2.09 10.76
C VAL A 102 -18.73 1.80 9.59
N GLY A 103 -18.30 0.93 8.70
CA GLY A 103 -18.95 0.70 7.41
C GLY A 103 -19.93 -0.45 7.41
N ASP A 104 -20.89 -0.38 6.49
CA ASP A 104 -21.80 -1.48 6.18
C ASP A 104 -21.09 -2.58 5.39
N LEU A 105 -21.57 -3.81 5.52
CA LEU A 105 -20.98 -5.01 4.88
C LEU A 105 -20.79 -4.84 3.36
N ASP A 106 -21.60 -4.02 2.69
CA ASP A 106 -21.57 -3.83 1.24
C ASP A 106 -20.35 -3.04 0.75
N GLU A 107 -19.92 -2.00 1.45
CA GLU A 107 -18.76 -1.18 1.08
C GLU A 107 -17.46 -2.01 1.21
N LEU A 108 -17.35 -2.77 2.30
CA LEU A 108 -16.24 -3.69 2.51
C LEU A 108 -16.30 -4.91 1.59
N SER A 109 -17.49 -5.37 1.21
CA SER A 109 -17.64 -6.43 0.20
C SER A 109 -17.25 -5.93 -1.19
N ALA A 110 -17.57 -4.69 -1.54
CA ALA A 110 -17.09 -4.06 -2.75
C ALA A 110 -15.55 -3.92 -2.73
N ALA A 111 -14.98 -3.48 -1.60
CA ALA A 111 -13.53 -3.42 -1.43
C ALA A 111 -12.87 -4.79 -1.63
N ARG A 112 -13.41 -5.86 -1.01
CA ARG A 112 -12.92 -7.24 -1.18
C ARG A 112 -12.90 -7.68 -2.64
N ASN A 113 -13.94 -7.36 -3.39
CA ASN A 113 -14.05 -7.74 -4.80
C ASN A 113 -13.10 -6.93 -5.69
N VAL A 114 -13.02 -5.61 -5.48
CA VAL A 114 -12.21 -4.71 -6.31
C VAL A 114 -10.71 -4.86 -6.00
N MET A 115 -10.36 -5.06 -4.72
CA MET A 115 -8.97 -5.20 -4.27
C MET A 115 -8.52 -6.66 -4.17
N GLN A 116 -9.43 -7.62 -4.40
CA GLN A 116 -9.16 -9.07 -4.36
C GLN A 116 -8.54 -9.55 -3.03
N ASN A 117 -8.85 -8.87 -1.92
CA ASN A 117 -8.35 -9.19 -0.58
C ASN A 117 -9.50 -9.67 0.32
N PRO A 118 -9.54 -10.94 0.76
CA PRO A 118 -10.66 -11.47 1.54
C PRO A 118 -10.70 -10.95 3.00
N ASP A 119 -9.57 -10.52 3.54
CA ASP A 119 -9.36 -10.28 4.98
C ASP A 119 -9.33 -8.80 5.37
N ILE A 120 -9.94 -7.93 4.56
CA ILE A 120 -10.01 -6.47 4.79
C ILE A 120 -10.68 -6.17 6.15
N GLN A 121 -9.91 -5.69 7.13
CA GLN A 121 -10.44 -5.24 8.43
C GLN A 121 -10.84 -3.77 8.41
N ALA A 122 -10.14 -2.98 7.61
CA ALA A 122 -10.46 -1.60 7.28
C ALA A 122 -10.02 -1.32 5.84
N VAL A 123 -10.56 -0.26 5.24
CA VAL A 123 -10.11 0.25 3.94
C VAL A 123 -9.92 1.76 4.02
N THR A 124 -8.78 2.23 3.52
CA THR A 124 -8.49 3.66 3.40
C THR A 124 -8.96 4.20 2.05
N LEU A 125 -9.88 5.16 2.10
CA LEU A 125 -10.43 5.92 0.99
C LEU A 125 -9.89 7.35 1.04
N ILE A 126 -8.65 7.54 0.58
CA ILE A 126 -7.92 8.82 0.57
C ILE A 126 -7.65 9.35 1.99
N ASP A 127 -8.63 9.99 2.60
CA ASP A 127 -8.59 10.61 3.93
C ASP A 127 -9.65 10.06 4.88
N ILE A 128 -10.50 9.15 4.40
CA ILE A 128 -11.54 8.47 5.19
C ILE A 128 -11.18 7.00 5.35
N ILE A 129 -11.12 6.51 6.58
CA ILE A 129 -10.89 5.10 6.89
C ILE A 129 -12.22 4.44 7.25
N VAL A 130 -12.57 3.38 6.55
CA VAL A 130 -13.80 2.62 6.79
C VAL A 130 -13.44 1.33 7.51
N PHE A 131 -13.81 1.23 8.79
CA PHE A 131 -13.57 0.06 9.62
C PHE A 131 -14.75 -0.93 9.52
N ARG A 132 -14.44 -2.23 9.61
CA ARG A 132 -15.45 -3.31 9.66
C ARG A 132 -16.33 -3.24 10.89
N ASP A 133 -15.75 -2.96 12.04
CA ASP A 133 -16.48 -2.87 13.29
C ASP A 133 -15.96 -1.73 14.17
N ALA A 134 -16.80 -1.29 15.11
CA ALA A 134 -16.48 -0.18 16.00
C ALA A 134 -15.30 -0.50 16.93
N ARG A 135 -15.14 -1.76 17.34
CA ARG A 135 -14.06 -2.17 18.25
C ARG A 135 -12.69 -1.96 17.60
N MET A 136 -12.54 -2.28 16.31
CA MET A 136 -11.33 -1.99 15.54
C MET A 136 -11.04 -0.49 15.49
N ALA A 137 -12.06 0.32 15.16
CA ALA A 137 -11.91 1.77 15.09
C ALA A 137 -11.58 2.42 16.45
N GLU A 138 -12.10 1.88 17.55
CA GLU A 138 -12.01 2.50 18.88
C GLU A 138 -10.84 1.99 19.72
N GLN A 139 -10.31 0.81 19.43
CA GLN A 139 -9.37 0.11 20.32
C GLN A 139 -8.08 -0.35 19.63
N ASP A 140 -8.00 -0.33 18.30
CA ASP A 140 -6.85 -0.89 17.57
C ASP A 140 -5.98 0.20 16.92
N ALA A 141 -5.17 0.89 17.73
CA ALA A 141 -4.24 1.90 17.21
C ALA A 141 -3.19 1.33 16.25
N ALA A 142 -2.87 0.04 16.34
CA ALA A 142 -1.95 -0.59 15.39
C ALA A 142 -2.58 -0.72 14.00
N LEU A 143 -3.86 -1.12 13.93
CA LEU A 143 -4.61 -1.11 12.67
C LEU A 143 -4.74 0.32 12.12
N TRP A 144 -5.00 1.32 12.97
CA TRP A 144 -4.96 2.71 12.52
C TRP A 144 -3.62 3.11 11.90
N ALA A 145 -2.50 2.63 12.45
CA ALA A 145 -1.18 2.89 11.87
C ALA A 145 -0.98 2.25 10.49
N HIS A 146 -1.64 1.11 10.22
CA HIS A 146 -1.72 0.52 8.88
C HIS A 146 -2.41 1.50 7.91
N GLU A 147 -3.62 1.90 8.27
CA GLU A 147 -4.49 2.72 7.42
C GLU A 147 -3.92 4.14 7.20
N LEU A 148 -3.29 4.73 8.23
CA LEU A 148 -2.60 6.01 8.11
C LEU A 148 -1.42 5.94 7.12
N LEU A 149 -0.78 4.80 6.95
CA LEU A 149 0.24 4.64 5.91
C LEU A 149 -0.39 4.73 4.52
N HIS A 150 -1.56 4.14 4.31
CA HIS A 150 -2.29 4.30 3.05
C HIS A 150 -2.71 5.77 2.82
N VAL A 151 -3.10 6.51 3.85
CA VAL A 151 -3.35 7.97 3.73
C VAL A 151 -2.08 8.69 3.25
N GLN A 152 -0.91 8.35 3.79
CA GLN A 152 0.36 8.92 3.34
C GLN A 152 0.68 8.53 1.89
N GLN A 153 0.46 7.28 1.50
CA GLN A 153 0.63 6.81 0.13
C GLN A 153 -0.29 7.57 -0.85
N TYR A 154 -1.55 7.83 -0.49
CA TYR A 154 -2.44 8.68 -1.29
C TYR A 154 -1.92 10.12 -1.42
N ARG A 155 -1.40 10.71 -0.34
CA ARG A 155 -0.82 12.06 -0.37
C ARG A 155 0.43 12.13 -1.25
N GLU A 156 1.25 11.09 -1.25
CA GLU A 156 2.51 11.04 -2.00
C GLU A 156 2.28 10.73 -3.48
N TRP A 157 1.41 9.76 -3.79
CA TRP A 157 1.25 9.23 -5.14
C TRP A 157 0.03 9.78 -5.89
N GLY A 158 -0.91 10.41 -5.17
CA GLY A 158 -2.24 10.68 -5.67
C GLY A 158 -3.08 9.41 -5.85
N THR A 159 -4.39 9.56 -6.06
CA THR A 159 -5.32 8.42 -6.18
C THR A 159 -5.01 7.56 -7.41
N ALA A 160 -4.78 8.17 -8.57
CA ALA A 160 -4.34 7.46 -9.78
C ALA A 160 -3.05 6.66 -9.55
N GLY A 161 -2.05 7.28 -8.90
CA GLY A 161 -0.76 6.65 -8.65
C GLY A 161 -0.85 5.51 -7.64
N PHE A 162 -1.71 5.64 -6.63
CA PHE A 162 -2.05 4.55 -5.71
C PHE A 162 -2.71 3.39 -6.46
N ALA A 163 -3.77 3.66 -7.21
CA ALA A 163 -4.52 2.64 -7.93
C ALA A 163 -3.64 1.88 -8.94
N ALA A 164 -2.80 2.59 -9.71
CA ALA A 164 -1.87 1.97 -10.64
C ALA A 164 -0.85 1.04 -9.94
N ARG A 165 -0.35 1.43 -8.77
CA ARG A 165 0.57 0.57 -7.99
C ARG A 165 -0.15 -0.63 -7.41
N TYR A 166 -1.33 -0.43 -6.84
CA TYR A 166 -2.14 -1.49 -6.23
C TYR A 166 -2.57 -2.53 -7.26
N SER A 167 -3.07 -2.09 -8.42
CA SER A 167 -3.49 -2.98 -9.51
C SER A 167 -2.33 -3.76 -10.14
N ARG A 168 -1.10 -3.24 -10.06
CA ARG A 168 0.09 -3.91 -10.58
C ARG A 168 0.66 -4.91 -9.58
N ASP A 169 0.82 -4.47 -8.33
CA ASP A 169 1.39 -5.26 -7.24
C ASP A 169 0.86 -4.75 -5.90
N PHE A 170 -0.25 -5.32 -5.44
CA PHE A 170 -0.85 -4.96 -4.17
C PHE A 170 0.09 -5.27 -2.99
N ASN A 171 0.91 -6.32 -3.07
CA ASN A 171 1.84 -6.67 -1.98
C ASN A 171 2.88 -5.57 -1.75
N ALA A 172 3.36 -4.93 -2.82
CA ALA A 172 4.28 -3.80 -2.70
C ALA A 172 3.64 -2.58 -1.99
N VAL A 173 2.32 -2.44 -2.05
CA VAL A 173 1.56 -1.38 -1.37
C VAL A 173 1.22 -1.75 0.09
N GLU A 174 0.81 -2.99 0.32
CA GLU A 174 0.35 -3.53 1.61
C GLU A 174 1.50 -3.89 2.57
N ALA A 175 2.60 -4.45 2.08
CA ALA A 175 3.70 -4.92 2.94
C ALA A 175 4.31 -3.80 3.81
N PRO A 176 4.52 -2.56 3.32
CA PRO A 176 4.88 -1.43 4.18
C PRO A 176 3.85 -1.16 5.30
N ALA A 177 2.55 -1.29 5.01
CA ALA A 177 1.47 -1.00 5.97
C ALA A 177 1.44 -2.05 7.09
N TYR A 178 1.57 -3.34 6.75
CA TYR A 178 1.72 -4.40 7.73
C TYR A 178 2.97 -4.25 8.61
N ARG A 179 4.11 -3.83 8.04
CA ARG A 179 5.31 -3.54 8.84
C ARG A 179 5.05 -2.42 9.83
N ARG A 180 4.38 -1.35 9.39
CA ARG A 180 4.05 -0.22 10.25
C ARG A 180 3.10 -0.59 11.37
N GLN A 181 2.07 -1.38 11.07
CA GLN A 181 1.17 -1.96 12.06
C GLN A 181 1.91 -2.77 13.11
N ALA A 182 2.79 -3.70 12.69
CA ALA A 182 3.57 -4.54 13.59
C ALA A 182 4.52 -3.73 14.49
N GLU A 183 5.16 -2.71 13.92
CA GLU A 183 6.02 -1.78 14.65
C GLU A 183 5.27 -1.03 15.75
N ILE A 184 4.14 -0.38 15.41
CA ILE A 184 3.33 0.36 16.38
C ILE A 184 2.74 -0.57 17.44
N ALA A 185 2.26 -1.75 17.05
CA ALA A 185 1.78 -2.75 18.00
C ALA A 185 2.84 -3.13 19.04
N ARG A 186 4.11 -3.25 18.61
CA ARG A 186 5.24 -3.53 19.53
C ARG A 186 5.47 -2.36 20.48
N LEU A 187 5.60 -1.15 19.96
CA LEU A 187 5.90 0.05 20.75
C LEU A 187 4.81 0.34 21.79
N LEU A 188 3.53 0.17 21.44
CA LEU A 188 2.41 0.36 22.38
C LEU A 188 2.42 -0.68 23.52
N ARG A 189 2.78 -1.94 23.23
CA ARG A 189 2.92 -2.96 24.28
C ARG A 189 4.06 -2.64 25.25
N GLU A 190 5.19 -2.13 24.73
CA GLU A 190 6.33 -1.72 25.54
C GLU A 190 5.98 -0.55 26.46
N GLN A 191 5.17 0.41 25.98
CA GLN A 191 4.68 1.54 26.78
C GLN A 191 3.66 1.11 27.84
N ALA A 192 2.78 0.14 27.54
CA ALA A 192 1.78 -0.35 28.50
C ALA A 192 2.37 -1.21 29.64
N GLY A 193 3.60 -1.72 29.46
CA GLY A 193 4.34 -2.46 30.47
C GLY A 193 5.28 -1.59 31.33
N GLN A 194 5.34 -0.29 31.07
CA GLN A 194 6.10 0.72 31.84
C GLN A 194 5.16 1.46 32.79
#